data_AF-A0A1E1X475-F1
#
_entry.id   AF-A0A1E1X475-F1
#
_cell.length_a   1.000
_cell.length_b   1.000
_cell.length_c   1.000
_cell.angle_alpha   90.00
_cell.angle_beta   90.00
_cell.angle_gamma   90.00
#
_symmetry.space_group_name_H-M   'P 1'
#
loop_
_entity.id
_entity.type
_entity.pdbx_description
1 polymer ?
#
loop_
_entity_poly.entity_id
_entity_poly.type
_entity_poly.pdbx_seq_one_letter_code
_entity_poly.pdbx_strand_id
1 'polypeptide(L)'
;YSFYGRQVVKACVGSSTHHIDISAEPQFMKKMEADFHDEARDKGVMVLRACGFGSIPAEMCLSFLRQHFQGDLDNVESFLAIKEGPQGMKINFGTWQSIIYWLRHCSEFAAVLRDVRGVLFSRPRPPCNWRLPERCFLFRSEVADGWCLPFPGSDRYVMHQSDMLRQQLFGVKPVQVRTYMRAPGFFTGLGLVFLGTIFGLLSLFSGGRWLLERFPGFFSAGKVQRGVPTREQVSSCSFTMTMCGSGWKENPALNSEREGDK
;
A
#
# COMPACT_ATOMS: atom_id res chain seq x y z
N TYR A 1 -8.84 -10.56 4.82
CA TYR A 1 -8.00 -11.12 5.89
C TYR A 1 -8.46 -10.78 7.30
N SER A 2 -9.02 -9.60 7.55
CA SER A 2 -9.36 -9.11 8.90
C SER A 2 -10.24 -10.04 9.75
N PHE A 3 -11.07 -10.90 9.15
CA PHE A 3 -11.95 -11.82 9.88
C PHE A 3 -11.28 -13.12 10.32
N TYR A 4 -10.47 -13.71 9.44
CA TYR A 4 -9.99 -15.10 9.60
C TYR A 4 -8.48 -15.23 9.60
N GLY A 5 -7.76 -14.23 9.05
CA GLY A 5 -6.32 -14.31 8.81
C GLY A 5 -5.50 -14.49 10.08
N ARG A 6 -5.96 -13.94 11.21
CA ARG A 6 -5.22 -14.05 12.48
C ARG A 6 -5.08 -15.49 12.95
N GLN A 7 -6.14 -16.30 12.83
CA GLN A 7 -6.09 -17.68 13.29
C GLN A 7 -5.19 -18.53 12.41
N VAL A 8 -5.12 -18.21 11.11
CA VAL A 8 -4.19 -18.84 10.17
C VAL A 8 -2.74 -18.52 10.55
N VAL A 9 -2.40 -17.25 10.73
CA VAL A 9 -1.05 -16.84 11.15
C VAL A 9 -0.67 -17.46 12.49
N LYS A 10 -1.59 -17.43 13.47
CA LYS A 10 -1.38 -18.04 14.79
C LYS A 10 -1.10 -19.54 14.67
N ALA A 11 -1.86 -20.26 13.85
CA ALA A 11 -1.65 -21.69 13.66
C ALA A 11 -0.27 -21.96 13.03
N CYS A 12 0.09 -21.22 11.98
CA CYS A 12 1.39 -21.35 11.31
C CYS A 12 2.56 -21.09 12.26
N VAL A 13 2.54 -19.98 13.00
CA VAL A 13 3.61 -19.67 13.98
C VAL A 13 3.62 -20.69 15.12
N GLY A 14 2.44 -21.09 15.60
CA GLY A 14 2.27 -22.14 16.61
C GLY A 14 2.92 -23.47 16.22
N SER A 15 2.78 -23.87 14.95
CA SER A 15 3.29 -25.12 14.38
C SER A 15 4.65 -25.00 13.71
N SER A 16 5.40 -23.92 13.94
CA SER A 16 6.70 -23.66 13.32
C SER A 16 6.68 -23.73 11.77
N THR A 17 5.59 -23.28 11.16
CA THR A 17 5.34 -23.35 9.71
C THR A 17 5.34 -21.96 9.09
N HIS A 18 6.03 -21.79 7.97
CA HIS A 18 6.05 -20.52 7.24
C HIS A 18 4.65 -20.15 6.71
N HIS A 19 4.34 -18.85 6.76
CA HIS A 19 3.09 -18.29 6.25
C HIS A 19 3.37 -17.30 5.13
N ILE A 20 2.55 -17.33 4.07
CA ILE A 20 2.56 -16.34 3.00
C ILE A 20 1.13 -15.90 2.69
N ASP A 21 0.91 -14.60 2.48
CA ASP A 21 -0.38 -14.07 2.04
C ASP A 21 -0.29 -12.92 1.05
N ILE A 22 -1.44 -12.60 0.47
CA ILE A 22 -1.67 -11.48 -0.44
C ILE A 22 -2.54 -10.39 0.22
N SER A 23 -2.45 -10.23 1.54
CA SER A 23 -3.26 -9.27 2.28
C SER A 23 -3.00 -7.83 1.83
N ALA A 24 -4.05 -7.00 1.90
CA ALA A 24 -4.01 -5.60 1.49
C ALA A 24 -4.60 -4.66 2.56
N GLU A 25 -4.79 -5.17 3.78
CA GLU A 25 -5.37 -4.42 4.89
C GLU A 25 -4.27 -4.03 5.91
N PRO A 26 -3.80 -2.77 5.93
CA PRO A 26 -2.71 -2.34 6.81
C PRO A 26 -2.93 -2.63 8.30
N GLN A 27 -4.19 -2.54 8.78
CA GLN A 27 -4.52 -2.81 10.18
C GLN A 27 -4.31 -4.30 10.54
N PHE A 28 -4.67 -5.21 9.62
CA PHE A 28 -4.42 -6.64 9.78
C PHE A 28 -2.93 -6.92 9.79
N MET A 29 -2.20 -6.42 8.77
CA MET A 29 -0.75 -6.61 8.63
C MET A 29 -0.01 -6.24 9.91
N LYS A 30 -0.32 -5.04 10.43
CA LYS A 30 0.30 -4.47 11.62
C LYS A 30 0.02 -5.26 12.90
N LYS A 31 -1.22 -5.72 13.07
CA LYS A 31 -1.58 -6.58 14.21
C LYS A 31 -0.83 -7.90 14.16
N MET A 32 -0.68 -8.51 12.99
CA MET A 32 0.08 -9.77 12.87
C MET A 32 1.57 -9.57 13.16
N GLU A 33 2.11 -8.42 12.74
CA GLU A 33 3.46 -7.96 13.10
C GLU A 33 3.61 -7.86 14.62
N ALA A 34 2.72 -7.13 15.30
CA ALA A 34 2.78 -6.93 16.75
C ALA A 34 2.64 -8.24 17.54
N ASP A 35 1.66 -9.06 17.16
CA ASP A 35 1.24 -10.23 17.93
C ASP A 35 2.21 -11.40 17.77
N PHE A 36 2.90 -11.52 16.62
CA PHE A 36 3.63 -12.75 16.27
C PHE A 36 5.10 -12.52 15.89
N HIS A 37 5.61 -11.29 15.84
CA HIS A 37 7.00 -11.05 15.40
C HIS A 37 8.03 -11.79 16.26
N ASP A 38 7.98 -11.63 17.59
CA ASP A 38 8.96 -12.25 18.48
C ASP A 38 8.85 -13.78 18.47
N GLU A 39 7.63 -14.34 18.58
CA GLU A 39 7.44 -15.79 18.54
C GLU A 39 7.90 -16.40 17.20
N ALA A 40 7.59 -15.75 16.08
CA ALA A 40 8.05 -16.20 14.77
C ALA A 40 9.57 -16.12 14.64
N ARG A 41 10.21 -15.06 15.15
CA ARG A 41 11.68 -14.92 15.18
C ARG A 41 12.31 -16.04 16.00
N ASP A 42 11.83 -16.27 17.21
CA ASP A 42 12.39 -17.26 18.14
C ASP A 42 12.26 -18.70 17.60
N LYS A 43 11.20 -18.97 16.83
CA LYS A 43 10.99 -20.26 16.14
C LYS A 43 11.65 -20.37 14.76
N GLY A 44 12.28 -19.30 14.25
CA GLY A 44 12.84 -19.28 12.89
C GLY A 44 11.78 -19.37 11.78
N VAL A 45 10.57 -18.89 12.02
CA VAL A 45 9.44 -18.93 11.08
C VAL A 45 9.32 -17.61 10.34
N MET A 46 9.19 -17.68 9.01
CA MET A 46 8.84 -16.52 8.18
C MET A 46 7.33 -16.34 8.06
N VAL A 47 6.87 -15.11 8.29
CA VAL A 47 5.49 -14.65 8.02
C VAL A 47 5.56 -13.56 6.97
N LEU A 48 5.40 -13.94 5.70
CA LEU A 48 5.44 -13.05 4.54
C LEU A 48 4.04 -12.53 4.22
N ARG A 49 3.88 -11.21 4.22
CA ARG A 49 2.61 -10.53 3.97
C ARG A 49 2.65 -9.75 2.67
N ALA A 50 1.47 -9.39 2.16
CA ALA A 50 1.32 -8.47 1.02
C ALA A 50 2.08 -8.92 -0.25
N CYS A 51 2.16 -10.22 -0.51
CA CYS A 51 2.81 -10.78 -1.70
C CYS A 51 1.91 -10.70 -2.95
N GLY A 52 1.13 -9.63 -3.09
CA GLY A 52 0.16 -9.43 -4.16
C GLY A 52 0.54 -8.32 -5.14
N PHE A 53 -0.29 -8.17 -6.16
CA PHE A 53 -0.15 -7.16 -7.23
C PHE A 53 0.04 -5.72 -6.72
N GLY A 54 -0.63 -5.33 -5.63
CA GLY A 54 -0.50 -3.95 -5.13
C GLY A 54 0.89 -3.65 -4.58
N SER A 55 1.58 -4.64 -4.00
CA SER A 55 2.77 -4.38 -3.19
C SER A 55 4.07 -4.89 -3.79
N ILE A 56 4.08 -6.05 -4.47
CA ILE A 56 5.31 -6.58 -5.10
C ILE A 56 5.86 -5.62 -6.16
N PRO A 57 5.10 -5.19 -7.18
CA PRO A 57 5.61 -4.26 -8.19
C PRO A 57 6.04 -2.92 -7.59
N ALA A 58 5.31 -2.43 -6.57
CA ALA A 58 5.64 -1.18 -5.89
C ALA A 58 6.99 -1.26 -5.17
N GLU A 59 7.22 -2.31 -4.38
CA GLU A 59 8.52 -2.54 -3.73
C GLU A 59 9.65 -2.74 -4.73
N MET A 60 9.41 -3.50 -5.81
CA MET A 60 10.41 -3.73 -6.85
C MET A 60 10.80 -2.42 -7.53
N CYS A 61 9.83 -1.58 -7.93
CA CYS A 61 10.09 -0.29 -8.54
C CYS A 61 10.80 0.67 -7.57
N LEU A 62 10.45 0.68 -6.28
CA LEU A 62 11.12 1.51 -5.28
C LEU A 62 12.57 1.05 -5.06
N SER A 63 12.80 -0.26 -4.98
CA SER A 63 14.13 -0.83 -4.84
C SER A 63 15.00 -0.52 -6.07
N PHE A 64 14.44 -0.69 -7.27
CA PHE A 64 15.12 -0.36 -8.52
C PHE A 64 15.47 1.13 -8.58
N LEU A 65 14.50 2.02 -8.28
CA LEU A 65 14.72 3.46 -8.24
C LEU A 65 15.84 3.81 -7.27
N ARG A 66 15.85 3.26 -6.06
CA ARG A 66 16.89 3.52 -5.06
C ARG A 66 18.28 3.07 -5.54
N GLN A 67 18.38 1.91 -6.19
CA GLN A 67 19.66 1.38 -6.68
C GLN A 67 20.25 2.21 -7.83
N HIS A 68 19.40 2.87 -8.62
CA HIS A 68 19.80 3.64 -9.80
C HIS A 68 19.72 5.17 -9.62
N PHE A 69 19.24 5.65 -8.46
CA PHE A 69 19.18 7.08 -8.17
C PHE A 69 20.57 7.61 -7.85
N GLN A 70 20.99 8.67 -8.55
CA GLN A 70 22.26 9.34 -8.29
C GLN A 70 22.08 10.33 -7.13
N GLY A 71 22.59 9.96 -5.95
CA GLY A 71 22.54 10.78 -4.74
C GLY A 71 21.65 10.20 -3.64
N ASP A 72 21.16 11.05 -2.75
CA ASP A 72 20.27 10.68 -1.65
C ASP A 72 18.80 10.82 -2.07
N LEU A 73 18.13 9.71 -2.33
CA LEU A 73 16.70 9.67 -2.65
C LEU A 73 15.90 10.07 -1.41
N ASP A 74 14.99 11.06 -1.54
CA ASP A 74 14.20 11.57 -0.42
C ASP A 74 12.69 11.39 -0.62
N ASN A 75 12.21 11.71 -1.83
CA ASN A 75 10.79 11.74 -2.18
C ASN A 75 10.52 10.86 -3.39
N VAL A 76 9.40 10.12 -3.35
CA VAL A 76 8.97 9.25 -4.44
C VAL A 76 7.48 9.44 -4.69
N GLU A 77 7.13 9.76 -5.94
CA GLU A 77 5.75 9.70 -6.42
C GLU A 77 5.59 8.47 -7.32
N SER A 78 4.68 7.57 -6.95
CA SER A 78 4.33 6.38 -7.72
C SER A 78 2.99 6.58 -8.42
N PHE A 79 2.94 6.26 -9.70
CA PHE A 79 1.77 6.37 -10.57
C PHE A 79 1.43 5.01 -11.16
N LEU A 80 0.24 4.50 -10.85
CA LEU A 80 -0.30 3.26 -11.41
C LEU A 80 -1.28 3.56 -12.55
N ALA A 81 -0.97 3.06 -13.74
CA ALA A 81 -1.90 3.06 -14.88
C ALA A 81 -2.32 1.62 -15.19
N ILE A 82 -3.62 1.35 -15.12
CA ILE A 82 -4.19 0.05 -15.48
C ILE A 82 -4.66 0.12 -16.94
N LYS A 83 -4.29 -0.88 -17.73
CA LYS A 83 -4.75 -1.09 -19.10
C LYS A 83 -5.69 -2.28 -19.11
N GLU A 84 -6.99 -2.00 -19.23
CA GLU A 84 -8.01 -3.03 -19.29
C GLU A 84 -8.00 -3.72 -20.66
N GLY A 85 -8.15 -5.05 -20.69
CA GLY A 85 -8.34 -5.80 -21.93
C GLY A 85 -9.75 -5.67 -22.50
N PRO A 86 -10.05 -6.27 -23.67
CA PRO A 86 -11.37 -6.19 -24.31
C PRO A 86 -12.52 -6.73 -23.44
N GLN A 87 -12.21 -7.69 -22.55
CA GLN A 87 -13.17 -8.29 -21.62
C GLN A 87 -13.36 -7.47 -20.33
N GLY A 88 -12.68 -6.32 -20.23
CA GLY A 88 -12.70 -5.39 -19.10
C GLY A 88 -11.95 -5.90 -17.87
N MET A 89 -11.63 -4.99 -16.94
CA MET A 89 -11.08 -5.38 -15.63
C MET A 89 -12.21 -5.74 -14.66
N LYS A 90 -11.99 -6.80 -13.88
CA LYS A 90 -12.88 -7.21 -12.78
C LYS A 90 -12.17 -7.17 -11.44
N ILE A 91 -12.86 -6.64 -10.43
CA ILE A 91 -12.41 -6.60 -9.05
C ILE A 91 -13.05 -7.79 -8.32
N ASN A 92 -12.24 -8.58 -7.61
CA ASN A 92 -12.74 -9.70 -6.83
C ASN A 92 -13.56 -9.19 -5.63
N PHE A 93 -14.67 -9.87 -5.32
CA PHE A 93 -15.51 -9.54 -4.17
C PHE A 93 -14.76 -9.50 -2.83
N GLY A 94 -13.73 -10.33 -2.65
CA GLY A 94 -12.87 -10.29 -1.47
C GLY A 94 -12.15 -8.94 -1.33
N THR A 95 -11.59 -8.40 -2.42
CA THR A 95 -10.99 -7.06 -2.43
C THR A 95 -12.03 -5.99 -2.08
N TRP A 96 -13.22 -6.08 -2.68
CA TRP A 96 -14.33 -5.17 -2.38
C TRP A 96 -14.68 -5.17 -0.89
N GLN A 97 -14.85 -6.35 -0.30
CA GLN A 97 -15.15 -6.51 1.11
C GLN A 97 -14.01 -5.98 1.99
N SER A 98 -12.76 -6.26 1.64
CA SER A 98 -11.60 -5.72 2.37
C SER A 98 -11.59 -4.18 2.40
N ILE A 99 -11.93 -3.50 1.30
CA ILE A 99 -12.00 -2.02 1.27
C ILE A 99 -13.11 -1.51 2.20
N ILE A 100 -14.30 -2.15 2.19
CA ILE A 100 -15.43 -1.76 3.07
C ILE A 100 -14.99 -1.78 4.54
N TYR A 101 -14.39 -2.88 4.99
CA TYR A 101 -13.99 -3.01 6.40
C TYR A 101 -12.72 -2.24 6.72
N TRP A 102 -11.84 -2.01 5.76
CA TRP A 102 -10.71 -1.09 5.96
C TRP A 102 -11.20 0.32 6.26
N LEU A 103 -12.11 0.87 5.46
CA LEU A 103 -12.66 2.22 5.67
C LEU A 103 -13.39 2.36 7.01
N ARG A 104 -14.11 1.32 7.45
CA ARG A 104 -14.74 1.28 8.77
C ARG A 104 -13.73 1.53 9.89
N HIS A 105 -12.56 0.92 9.81
CA HIS A 105 -11.55 0.95 10.87
C HIS A 105 -10.46 2.01 10.65
N CYS A 106 -10.61 2.90 9.64
CA CYS A 106 -9.63 3.94 9.35
C CYS A 106 -9.43 4.93 10.51
N SER A 107 -10.47 5.24 11.29
CA SER A 107 -10.36 6.12 12.47
C SER A 107 -9.56 5.45 13.61
N GLU A 108 -9.77 4.15 13.80
CA GLU A 108 -9.06 3.32 14.79
C GLU A 108 -7.61 3.03 14.36
N PHE A 109 -7.32 3.14 13.06
CA PHE A 109 -6.01 2.83 12.49
C PHE A 109 -4.89 3.70 13.07
N ALA A 110 -5.13 4.98 13.33
CA ALA A 110 -4.12 5.88 13.90
C ALA A 110 -3.70 5.49 15.33
N ALA A 111 -4.65 4.99 16.14
CA ALA A 111 -4.37 4.50 17.50
C ALA A 111 -3.54 3.21 17.45
N VAL A 112 -3.98 2.21 16.67
CA VAL A 112 -3.23 0.96 16.45
C VAL A 112 -1.83 1.25 15.89
N LEU A 113 -1.69 2.28 15.05
CA LEU A 113 -0.40 2.69 14.50
C LEU A 113 0.59 3.15 15.58
N ARG A 114 0.10 3.85 16.60
CA ARG A 114 0.92 4.39 17.69
C ARG A 114 1.40 3.28 18.62
N ASP A 115 0.48 2.40 19.03
CA ASP A 115 0.74 1.39 20.06
C ASP A 115 1.77 0.35 19.60
N VAL A 116 1.62 -0.16 18.38
CA VAL A 116 2.48 -1.23 17.85
C VAL A 116 3.87 -0.70 17.42
N ARG A 117 4.02 0.62 17.22
CA ARG A 117 5.30 1.18 16.79
C ARG A 117 6.39 0.97 17.85
N GLY A 118 6.07 1.12 19.13
CA GLY A 118 7.02 0.94 20.21
C GLY A 118 7.49 -0.51 20.37
N VAL A 119 6.71 -1.46 19.85
CA VAL A 119 7.05 -2.89 19.87
C VAL A 119 8.03 -3.25 18.76
N LEU A 120 7.84 -2.72 17.55
CA LEU A 120 8.59 -3.15 16.36
C LEU A 120 9.85 -2.33 16.07
N PHE A 121 9.88 -1.06 16.48
CA PHE A 121 10.93 -0.13 16.07
C PHE A 121 11.53 0.62 17.26
N SER A 122 12.79 0.33 17.55
CA SER A 122 13.53 0.89 18.70
C SER A 122 14.20 2.22 18.38
N ARG A 123 14.72 2.42 17.15
CA ARG A 123 15.35 3.70 16.76
C ARG A 123 14.29 4.78 16.51
N PRO A 124 14.54 6.04 16.90
CA PRO A 124 13.66 7.15 16.57
C PRO A 124 13.59 7.35 15.04
N ARG A 125 12.50 7.96 14.58
CA ARG A 125 12.38 8.34 13.17
C ARG A 125 13.39 9.46 12.89
N PRO A 126 14.13 9.38 11.77
CA PRO A 126 14.94 10.50 11.33
C PRO A 126 14.06 11.75 11.15
N PRO A 127 14.56 12.94 11.48
CA PRO A 127 13.85 14.18 11.22
C PRO A 127 13.61 14.34 9.72
N CYS A 128 12.41 14.79 9.36
CA CYS A 128 11.99 15.00 7.98
C CYS A 128 11.87 16.50 7.76
N ASN A 129 12.95 17.13 7.29
CA ASN A 129 13.03 18.59 7.15
C ASN A 129 12.19 19.12 5.98
N TRP A 130 11.97 18.28 4.96
CA TRP A 130 11.13 18.59 3.81
C TRP A 130 10.00 17.59 3.72
N ARG A 131 8.75 18.04 3.52
CA ARG A 131 7.60 17.14 3.38
C ARG A 131 7.19 17.07 1.92
N LEU A 132 6.99 15.87 1.41
CA LEU A 132 6.39 15.67 0.09
C LEU A 132 4.94 16.21 0.10
N PRO A 133 4.64 17.29 -0.65
CA PRO A 133 3.31 17.87 -0.66
C PRO A 133 2.27 16.87 -1.15
N GLU A 134 1.07 16.96 -0.58
CA GLU A 134 -0.07 16.20 -1.08
C GLU A 134 -0.63 16.90 -2.30
N ARG A 135 -0.80 16.14 -3.38
CA ARG A 135 -1.54 16.62 -4.55
C ARG A 135 -3.04 16.58 -4.26
N CYS A 136 -3.79 17.44 -4.95
CA CYS A 136 -5.25 17.47 -4.80
C CYS A 136 -5.91 16.16 -5.27
N PHE A 137 -7.19 16.00 -4.95
CA PHE A 137 -7.95 14.77 -5.21
C PHE A 137 -8.04 14.39 -6.70
N LEU A 138 -7.81 15.33 -7.61
CA LEU A 138 -7.73 15.10 -9.04
C LEU A 138 -6.78 16.13 -9.68
N PHE A 139 -5.66 15.69 -10.24
CA PHE A 139 -4.64 16.56 -10.84
C PHE A 139 -4.12 15.99 -12.15
N ARG A 140 -3.54 16.84 -13.01
CA ARG A 140 -2.82 16.39 -14.20
C ARG A 140 -1.37 16.12 -13.86
N SER A 141 -0.88 14.93 -14.23
CA SER A 141 0.52 14.53 -14.10
C SER A 141 1.16 14.44 -15.48
N GLU A 142 2.29 15.12 -15.67
CA GLU A 142 3.12 14.98 -16.87
C GLU A 142 3.81 13.62 -16.90
N VAL A 143 4.27 13.12 -15.75
CA VAL A 143 4.97 11.84 -15.60
C VAL A 143 4.07 10.66 -15.96
N ALA A 144 2.81 10.69 -15.56
CA ALA A 144 1.84 9.65 -15.86
C ALA A 144 1.09 9.89 -17.19
N ASP A 145 1.34 11.03 -17.84
CA ASP A 145 0.61 11.52 -19.02
C ASP A 145 -0.92 11.41 -18.85
N GLY A 146 -1.47 12.05 -17.83
CA GLY A 146 -2.92 11.98 -17.61
C GLY A 146 -3.41 12.53 -16.29
N TRP A 147 -4.72 12.38 -16.08
CA TRP A 147 -5.37 12.75 -14.83
C TRP A 147 -5.13 11.67 -13.78
N CYS A 148 -4.71 12.08 -12.60
CA CYS A 148 -4.35 11.20 -11.50
C CYS A 148 -5.14 11.55 -10.24
N LEU A 149 -5.41 10.53 -9.43
CA LEU A 149 -6.04 10.63 -8.12
C LEU A 149 -5.24 9.82 -7.10
N PRO A 150 -5.33 10.13 -5.79
CA PRO A 150 -4.70 9.32 -4.75
C PRO A 150 -5.10 7.84 -4.85
N PHE A 151 -4.12 6.94 -4.76
CA PHE A 151 -4.38 5.50 -4.77
C PHE A 151 -4.67 5.01 -3.34
N PRO A 152 -5.89 4.49 -3.04
CA PRO A 152 -6.27 4.04 -1.70
C PRO A 152 -5.79 2.60 -1.41
N GLY A 153 -4.56 2.26 -1.80
CA GLY A 153 -3.98 0.93 -1.60
C GLY A 153 -3.08 0.81 -0.37
N SER A 154 -2.70 -0.43 -0.06
CA SER A 154 -1.76 -0.74 1.02
C SER A 154 -0.30 -0.51 0.64
N ASP A 155 0.01 -0.28 -0.62
CA ASP A 155 1.36 -0.26 -1.19
C ASP A 155 2.23 0.78 -0.51
N ARG A 156 1.68 1.98 -0.30
CA ARG A 156 2.35 3.04 0.46
C ARG A 156 2.69 2.60 1.87
N TYR A 157 1.78 1.87 2.53
CA TYR A 157 2.03 1.35 3.87
C TYR A 157 3.16 0.32 3.87
N VAL A 158 3.14 -0.63 2.92
CA VAL A 158 4.16 -1.67 2.79
C VAL A 158 5.53 -1.05 2.51
N MET A 159 5.66 -0.17 1.52
CA MET A 159 6.89 0.58 1.21
C MET A 159 7.44 1.33 2.41
N HIS A 160 6.57 2.02 3.14
CA HIS A 160 6.96 2.71 4.35
C HIS A 160 7.43 1.74 5.45
N GLN A 161 6.77 0.60 5.67
CA GLN A 161 7.23 -0.39 6.67
C GLN A 161 8.57 -0.99 6.30
N SER A 162 8.76 -1.38 5.04
CA SER A 162 10.02 -1.91 4.52
C SER A 162 11.17 -0.91 4.73
N ASP A 163 10.93 0.38 4.47
CA ASP A 163 11.91 1.43 4.71
C ASP A 163 12.21 1.69 6.18
N MET A 164 11.18 1.70 7.03
CA MET A 164 11.39 1.80 8.47
C MET A 164 12.24 0.63 8.98
N LEU A 165 11.99 -0.60 8.51
CA LEU A 165 12.80 -1.75 8.88
C LEU A 165 14.25 -1.62 8.39
N ARG A 166 14.49 -1.17 7.15
CA ARG A 166 15.84 -0.88 6.62
C ARG A 166 16.57 0.15 7.48
N GLN A 167 15.86 1.17 7.98
CA GLN A 167 16.44 2.18 8.88
C GLN A 167 16.86 1.57 10.24
N GLN A 168 16.09 0.63 10.77
CA GLN A 168 16.40 -0.04 12.03
C GLN A 168 17.59 -0.98 11.90
N LEU A 169 17.64 -1.77 10.82
CA LEU A 169 18.69 -2.76 10.61
C LEU A 169 19.99 -2.15 10.08
N PHE A 170 19.89 -1.23 9.11
CA PHE A 170 21.03 -0.76 8.32
C PHE A 170 21.28 0.75 8.44
N GLY A 171 20.45 1.50 9.18
CA GLY A 171 20.61 2.95 9.30
C GLY A 171 20.27 3.73 8.03
N VAL A 172 19.74 3.07 6.99
CA VAL A 172 19.36 3.72 5.73
C VAL A 172 18.21 4.70 5.98
N LYS A 173 18.32 5.90 5.42
CA LYS A 173 17.27 6.92 5.51
C LYS A 173 15.98 6.45 4.82
N PRO A 174 14.80 6.53 5.49
CA PRO A 174 13.51 6.23 4.88
C PRO A 174 13.14 7.25 3.79
N VAL A 175 12.48 6.80 2.73
CA VAL A 175 11.95 7.72 1.70
C VAL A 175 10.48 8.04 1.92
N GLN A 176 10.08 9.23 1.51
CA GLN A 176 8.68 9.64 1.51
C GLN A 176 8.00 9.18 0.23
N VAL A 177 7.05 8.27 0.35
CA VAL A 177 6.31 7.75 -0.81
C VAL A 177 4.88 8.28 -0.84
N ARG A 178 4.44 8.74 -2.02
CA ARG A 178 3.05 9.02 -2.37
C ARG A 178 2.63 8.14 -3.55
N THR A 179 1.42 7.62 -3.52
CA THR A 179 0.89 6.69 -4.51
C THR A 179 -0.37 7.27 -5.15
N TYR A 180 -0.41 7.24 -6.48
CA TYR A 180 -1.49 7.76 -7.30
C TYR A 180 -1.90 6.73 -8.35
N MET A 181 -3.15 6.77 -8.79
CA MET A 181 -3.63 6.03 -9.96
C MET A 181 -4.00 6.98 -11.08
N ARG A 182 -3.73 6.58 -12.32
CA ARG A 182 -4.15 7.30 -13.53
C ARG A 182 -5.59 6.96 -13.87
N ALA A 183 -6.42 7.98 -14.00
CA ALA A 183 -7.76 7.89 -14.58
C ALA A 183 -7.68 7.96 -16.11
N PRO A 184 -8.58 7.28 -16.84
CA PRO A 184 -8.67 7.38 -18.29
C PRO A 184 -8.94 8.81 -18.82
N GLY A 185 -9.54 9.67 -18.00
CA GLY A 185 -9.83 11.06 -18.34
C GLY A 185 -10.33 11.87 -17.14
N PHE A 186 -10.49 13.18 -17.33
CA PHE A 186 -10.91 14.11 -16.27
C PHE A 186 -12.29 13.74 -15.69
N PHE A 187 -13.29 13.60 -16.55
CA PHE A 187 -14.66 13.30 -16.13
C PHE A 187 -14.78 11.91 -15.46
N THR A 188 -14.03 10.92 -15.97
CA THR A 188 -13.95 9.60 -15.31
C THR A 188 -13.31 9.72 -13.93
N GLY A 189 -12.24 10.51 -13.79
CA GLY A 189 -11.61 10.80 -12.49
C GLY A 189 -12.58 11.46 -11.51
N LEU A 190 -13.33 12.47 -11.96
CA LEU A 190 -14.34 13.14 -11.13
C LEU A 190 -15.45 12.18 -10.69
N GLY A 191 -15.93 11.34 -11.60
CA GLY A 191 -16.90 10.28 -11.30
C GLY A 191 -16.37 9.27 -10.27
N LEU A 192 -15.10 8.88 -10.37
CA LEU A 192 -14.46 7.99 -9.39
C LEU A 192 -14.36 8.63 -8.00
N VAL A 193 -14.01 9.92 -7.91
CA VAL A 193 -13.99 10.66 -6.63
C VAL A 193 -15.38 10.73 -6.02
N PHE A 194 -16.40 11.03 -6.81
CA PHE A 194 -17.79 11.06 -6.37
C PHE A 194 -18.28 9.69 -5.87
N LEU A 195 -18.07 8.64 -6.66
CA LEU A 195 -18.43 7.26 -6.29
C LEU A 195 -17.68 6.79 -5.06
N GLY A 196 -16.37 7.10 -4.95
CA GLY A 196 -15.56 6.79 -3.78
C GLY A 196 -16.04 7.48 -2.52
N THR A 197 -16.55 8.71 -2.63
CA THR A 197 -17.12 9.46 -1.51
C THR A 197 -18.42 8.82 -1.01
N ILE A 198 -19.35 8.49 -1.92
CA ILE A 198 -20.59 7.77 -1.59
C ILE A 198 -20.25 6.42 -0.95
N PHE A 199 -19.36 5.65 -1.57
CA PHE A 199 -18.91 4.37 -1.06
C PHE A 199 -18.33 4.50 0.36
N GLY A 200 -17.48 5.51 0.60
CA GLY A 200 -16.92 5.81 1.90
C GLY A 200 -17.99 6.08 2.95
N LEU A 201 -18.96 6.96 2.65
CA LEU A 201 -20.06 7.26 3.57
C LEU A 201 -20.93 6.02 3.88
N LEU A 202 -21.26 5.22 2.86
CA LEU A 202 -22.02 3.98 3.04
C LEU A 202 -21.27 2.94 3.88
N SER A 203 -19.94 2.88 3.79
CA SER A 203 -19.14 1.91 4.55
C SER A 203 -19.16 2.13 6.08
N LEU A 204 -19.49 3.35 6.53
CA LEU A 204 -19.45 3.74 7.94
C LEU A 204 -20.57 3.08 8.77
N PHE A 205 -21.76 2.90 8.20
CA PHE A 205 -22.92 2.35 8.91
C PHE A 205 -23.28 0.94 8.45
N SER A 206 -23.90 0.16 9.34
CA SER A 206 -24.21 -1.26 9.11
C SER A 206 -25.11 -1.50 7.89
N GLY A 207 -26.16 -0.69 7.71
CA GLY A 207 -27.07 -0.79 6.56
C GLY A 207 -26.38 -0.48 5.22
N GLY A 208 -25.45 0.47 5.20
CA GLY A 208 -24.71 0.84 4.00
C GLY A 208 -23.71 -0.25 3.61
N ARG A 209 -23.02 -0.86 4.58
CA ARG A 209 -22.19 -2.05 4.33
C ARG A 209 -23.00 -3.20 3.77
N TRP A 210 -24.16 -3.50 4.37
CA TRP A 210 -25.06 -4.52 3.85
C TRP A 210 -25.45 -4.25 2.40
N LEU A 211 -25.76 -3.00 2.06
CA LEU A 211 -26.11 -2.59 0.70
C LEU A 211 -24.93 -2.78 -0.29
N LEU A 212 -23.72 -2.36 0.11
CA LEU A 212 -22.49 -2.52 -0.68
C LEU A 212 -22.12 -4.00 -0.89
N GLU A 213 -22.34 -4.86 0.09
CA GLU A 213 -22.06 -6.30 0.00
C GLU A 213 -23.14 -7.06 -0.78
N ARG A 214 -24.41 -6.63 -0.67
CA ARG A 214 -25.55 -7.27 -1.33
C ARG A 214 -25.63 -6.91 -2.82
N PHE A 215 -25.33 -5.66 -3.18
CA PHE A 215 -25.43 -5.16 -4.55
C PHE A 215 -24.09 -4.63 -5.11
N PRO A 216 -22.99 -5.41 -5.04
CA PRO A 216 -21.67 -4.92 -5.42
C PRO A 216 -21.59 -4.51 -6.90
N GLY A 217 -22.33 -5.17 -7.80
CA GLY A 217 -22.39 -4.79 -9.22
C GLY A 217 -22.97 -3.39 -9.44
N PHE A 218 -24.01 -3.01 -8.70
CA PHE A 218 -24.60 -1.67 -8.81
C PHE A 218 -23.63 -0.59 -8.33
N PHE A 219 -23.04 -0.78 -7.15
CA PHE A 219 -22.12 0.19 -6.54
C PHE A 219 -20.72 0.23 -7.17
N SER A 220 -20.39 -0.71 -8.05
CA SER A 220 -19.12 -0.75 -8.79
C SER A 220 -19.28 -0.53 -10.30
N ALA A 221 -20.48 -0.15 -10.77
CA ALA A 221 -20.79 -0.07 -12.20
C ALA A 221 -20.41 -1.35 -12.98
N GLY A 222 -20.67 -2.51 -12.38
CA GLY A 222 -20.42 -3.83 -12.96
C GLY A 222 -18.97 -4.33 -12.89
N LYS A 223 -18.06 -3.60 -12.22
CA LYS A 223 -16.65 -3.99 -12.11
C LYS A 223 -16.39 -5.07 -11.05
N VAL A 224 -17.20 -5.17 -10.01
CA VAL A 224 -17.02 -6.19 -8.96
C VAL A 224 -17.77 -7.47 -9.32
N GLN A 225 -17.08 -8.60 -9.18
CA GLN A 225 -17.66 -9.92 -9.39
C GLN A 225 -17.33 -10.89 -8.25
N ARG A 226 -18.23 -11.86 -8.03
CA ARG A 226 -17.96 -13.03 -7.18
C ARG A 226 -17.29 -14.10 -8.04
N GLY A 227 -16.26 -14.74 -7.51
CA GLY A 227 -15.47 -15.74 -8.23
C GLY A 227 -14.18 -15.19 -8.84
N VAL A 228 -13.48 -16.07 -9.55
CA VAL A 228 -12.17 -15.80 -10.16
C VAL A 228 -12.38 -15.27 -11.59
N PRO A 229 -11.66 -14.23 -12.03
CA PRO A 229 -11.67 -13.83 -13.44
C PRO A 229 -11.22 -14.96 -14.37
N THR A 230 -11.69 -14.95 -15.62
CA THR A 230 -11.24 -15.92 -16.62
C THR A 230 -9.77 -15.70 -16.95
N ARG A 231 -9.07 -16.74 -17.42
CA ARG A 231 -7.66 -16.59 -17.81
C ARG A 231 -7.48 -15.56 -18.92
N GLU A 232 -8.42 -15.46 -19.85
CA GLU A 232 -8.43 -14.47 -20.93
C GLU A 232 -8.57 -13.03 -20.42
N GLN A 233 -9.44 -12.81 -19.42
CA GLN A 233 -9.54 -11.51 -18.74
C GLN A 233 -8.21 -11.12 -18.11
N VAL A 234 -7.55 -12.07 -17.43
CA VAL A 234 -6.26 -11.83 -16.76
C VAL A 234 -5.15 -11.56 -17.77
N SER A 235 -5.06 -12.36 -18.85
CA SER A 235 -3.97 -12.25 -19.84
C SER A 235 -4.09 -11.01 -20.73
N SER A 236 -5.30 -10.46 -20.89
CA SER A 236 -5.52 -9.25 -21.70
C SER A 236 -5.36 -7.95 -20.92
N CYS A 237 -5.33 -8.02 -19.59
CA CYS A 237 -5.07 -6.86 -18.74
C CYS A 237 -3.56 -6.67 -18.51
N SER A 238 -3.12 -5.42 -18.50
CA SER A 238 -1.75 -5.07 -18.12
C SER A 238 -1.74 -3.80 -17.29
N PHE A 239 -0.59 -3.46 -16.74
CA PHE A 239 -0.42 -2.23 -15.98
C PHE A 239 0.95 -1.62 -16.26
N THR A 240 1.07 -0.33 -15.96
CA THR A 240 2.32 0.39 -15.97
C THR A 240 2.44 1.11 -14.65
N MET A 241 3.57 0.92 -13.96
CA MET A 241 3.89 1.62 -12.74
C MET A 241 5.09 2.53 -13.00
N THR A 242 4.89 3.83 -12.86
CA THR A 242 5.95 4.83 -13.05
C THR A 242 6.28 5.43 -11.69
N MET A 243 7.56 5.43 -11.31
CA MET A 243 8.02 6.09 -10.09
C MET A 243 8.95 7.25 -10.45
N CYS A 244 8.65 8.42 -9.92
CA CYS A 244 9.49 9.60 -10.01
C CYS A 244 10.13 9.86 -8.65
N GLY A 245 11.46 9.75 -8.60
CA GLY A 245 12.26 10.05 -7.42
C GLY A 245 12.83 11.45 -7.47
N SER A 246 12.83 12.16 -6.34
CA SER A 246 13.60 13.38 -6.15
C SER A 246 14.36 13.34 -4.83
N GLY A 247 15.47 14.05 -4.80
CA GLY A 247 16.45 13.91 -3.74
C GLY A 247 17.62 14.87 -3.94
N TRP A 248 18.70 14.63 -3.20
CA TRP A 248 19.88 15.50 -3.18
C TRP A 248 21.04 14.85 -3.92
N LYS A 249 21.85 15.65 -4.62
CA LYS A 249 23.04 15.15 -5.35
C LYS A 249 24.07 14.52 -4.41
N GLU A 250 24.17 15.04 -3.19
CA GLU A 250 25.06 14.55 -2.14
C GLU A 250 24.23 14.03 -0.96
N ASN A 251 24.75 13.02 -0.26
CA ASN A 251 24.15 12.52 0.96
C ASN A 251 24.77 13.26 2.16
N PRO A 252 24.08 14.24 2.76
CA PRO A 252 24.64 14.99 3.88
C PRO A 252 24.98 14.11 5.10
N ALA A 253 24.36 12.94 5.27
CA ALA A 253 24.68 12.02 6.36
C ALA A 253 26.03 11.29 6.16
N LEU A 254 26.45 11.07 4.91
CA LEU A 254 27.79 10.54 4.59
C LEU A 254 28.87 11.61 4.68
N ASN A 255 28.52 12.89 4.48
CA ASN A 255 29.47 14.01 4.55
C ASN A 255 29.76 14.43 6.01
N SER A 256 28.79 14.32 6.93
CA SER A 256 29.01 14.63 8.35
C SER A 256 29.95 13.66 9.06
N GLU A 257 30.08 12.42 8.60
CA GLU A 257 31.07 11.46 9.13
C GLU A 257 32.50 11.77 8.63
N ARG A 258 32.65 12.48 7.51
CA ARG A 258 33.96 12.87 6.96
C ARG A 258 34.49 14.21 7.48
N GLU A 259 33.62 15.08 7.99
CA GLU A 259 34.03 16.36 8.58
C GLU A 259 34.33 16.28 10.08
N GLY A 260 33.92 15.20 10.76
CA GLY A 260 34.27 14.95 12.17
C GLY A 260 35.66 14.35 12.41
N ASP A 261 36.41 14.06 11.34
CA ASP A 261 37.73 13.41 11.37
C ASP A 261 38.84 14.33 10.81
N LYS A 262 38.63 15.66 10.86
CA LYS A 262 39.60 16.70 10.49
C LYS A 262 39.96 17.60 11.66
#